data_AF-F3GLW7-F1
#
_entry.id   AF-F3GLW7-F1
#
_cell.length_a   1.000
_cell.length_b   1.000
_cell.length_c   1.000
_cell.angle_alpha   90.00
_cell.angle_beta   90.00
_cell.angle_gamma   90.00
#
_symmetry.space_group_name_H-M   'P 1'
#
loop_
_entity.id
_entity.type
_entity.pdbx_description
1 polymer ?
#
loop_
_entity_poly.entity_id
_entity_poly.type
_entity_poly.pdbx_seq_one_letter_code
_entity_poly.pdbx_strand_id
1 'polypeptide(L)'
;NAAIEAARAGEAGRGFAVVADEVRALAHRTQQSTSEIERMISSIQTGTEQAVSSMRNSTERAESTLNIAKGAGQALNTINSAVEEINERNMVIASAAEEQAQVAREVDRNLVNIRDLSAQSTNGANQTSAASTEL
;
A
#
# COMPACT_ATOMS: atom_id res chain seq x y z
N ASN A 1 38.71 -59.04 19.70
CA ASN A 1 38.74 -60.50 19.50
C ASN A 1 39.79 -60.88 18.46
N ALA A 2 39.65 -60.60 17.16
CA ALA A 2 40.66 -61.00 16.15
C ALA A 2 42.15 -60.68 16.48
N ALA A 3 42.49 -59.48 16.96
CA ALA A 3 43.86 -59.14 17.36
C ALA A 3 44.35 -59.87 18.63
N ILE A 4 43.43 -60.26 19.53
CA ILE A 4 43.72 -61.02 20.75
C ILE A 4 43.97 -62.50 20.40
N GLU A 5 43.14 -63.08 19.53
CA GLU A 5 43.32 -64.43 18.98
C GLU A 5 44.59 -64.55 18.11
N ALA A 6 44.99 -63.50 17.39
CA ALA A 6 46.23 -63.44 16.62
C ALA A 6 47.48 -63.48 17.52
N ALA A 7 47.47 -62.81 18.68
CA ALA A 7 48.55 -62.86 19.67
C ALA A 7 48.70 -64.27 20.29
N ARG A 8 47.61 -65.04 20.40
CA ARG A 8 47.61 -66.43 20.87
C ARG A 8 48.22 -67.42 19.88
N ALA A 9 48.27 -67.10 18.58
CA ALA A 9 48.75 -67.97 17.51
C ALA A 9 50.24 -67.79 17.15
N GLY A 10 50.97 -66.89 17.81
CA GLY A 10 52.40 -66.66 17.58
C GLY A 10 52.74 -66.20 16.15
N GLU A 11 53.79 -66.76 15.54
CA GLU A 11 54.24 -66.42 14.18
C GLU A 11 53.14 -66.64 13.11
N ALA A 12 52.29 -67.65 13.26
CA ALA A 12 51.19 -67.94 12.32
C ALA A 12 50.05 -66.90 12.39
N GLY A 13 49.95 -66.14 13.50
CA GLY A 13 48.93 -65.11 13.72
C GLY A 13 49.28 -63.73 13.18
N ARG A 14 50.53 -63.48 12.74
CA ARG A 14 50.99 -62.15 12.31
C ARG A 14 50.16 -61.55 11.18
N GLY A 15 49.80 -62.35 10.18
CA GLY A 15 48.93 -61.90 9.08
C GLY A 15 47.52 -61.52 9.55
N PHE A 16 46.95 -62.28 10.51
CA PHE A 16 45.66 -61.97 11.11
C PHE A 16 45.70 -60.72 12.00
N ALA A 17 46.81 -60.47 12.70
CA ALA A 17 46.99 -59.26 13.50
C ALA A 17 46.97 -57.99 12.62
N VAL A 18 47.70 -57.99 11.50
CA VAL A 18 47.75 -56.85 10.56
C VAL A 18 46.37 -56.59 9.95
N VAL A 19 45.66 -57.64 9.53
CA VAL A 19 44.30 -57.49 9.00
C VAL A 19 43.33 -56.98 10.06
N ALA A 20 43.46 -57.43 11.32
CA ALA A 20 42.61 -56.97 12.41
C ALA A 20 42.82 -55.48 12.74
N ASP A 21 44.07 -55.00 12.68
CA ASP A 21 44.38 -53.58 12.89
C ASP A 21 43.92 -52.72 11.71
N GLU A 22 44.05 -53.21 10.47
CA GLU A 22 43.53 -52.51 9.28
C GLU A 22 42.00 -52.41 9.31
N VAL A 23 41.30 -53.49 9.70
CA VAL A 23 39.83 -53.47 9.88
C VAL A 23 39.42 -52.51 10.99
N ARG A 24 40.18 -52.45 12.09
CA ARG A 24 39.90 -51.50 13.19
C ARG A 24 40.12 -50.05 12.72
N ALA A 25 41.20 -49.78 11.99
CA ALA A 25 41.48 -48.45 11.44
C ALA A 25 40.40 -48.04 10.42
N LEU A 26 39.97 -48.94 9.55
CA LEU A 26 38.87 -48.71 8.61
C LEU A 26 37.55 -48.46 9.34
N ALA A 27 37.20 -49.28 10.32
CA ALA A 27 35.99 -49.09 11.12
C ALA A 27 35.98 -47.73 11.85
N HIS A 28 37.14 -47.31 12.39
CA HIS A 28 37.28 -46.00 13.02
C HIS A 28 37.10 -44.85 12.03
N ARG A 29 37.72 -44.94 10.84
CA ARG A 29 37.54 -43.95 9.76
C ARG A 29 36.10 -43.89 9.29
N THR A 30 35.44 -45.04 9.09
CA THR A 30 34.02 -45.11 8.73
C THR A 30 33.16 -44.44 9.80
N GLN A 31 33.39 -44.73 11.08
CA GLN A 31 32.63 -44.12 12.18
C GLN A 31 32.81 -42.60 12.23
N GLN A 32 34.03 -42.10 12.01
CA GLN A 32 34.27 -40.66 11.95
C GLN A 32 33.52 -40.02 10.78
N SER A 33 33.60 -40.59 9.58
CA SER A 33 32.87 -40.08 8.41
C SER A 33 31.35 -40.13 8.62
N THR A 34 30.82 -41.17 9.26
CA THR A 34 29.39 -41.23 9.61
C THR A 34 29.01 -40.10 10.57
N SER A 35 29.81 -39.82 11.60
CA SER A 35 29.56 -38.71 12.53
C SER A 35 29.64 -37.33 11.86
N GLU A 36 30.53 -37.16 10.87
CA GLU A 36 30.60 -35.93 10.07
C GLU A 36 29.37 -35.77 9.18
N ILE A 37 28.89 -36.86 8.55
CA ILE A 37 27.65 -36.88 7.76
C ILE A 37 26.44 -36.54 8.63
N GLU A 38 26.32 -37.11 9.83
CA GLU A 38 25.24 -36.80 10.77
C GLU A 38 25.22 -35.30 11.13
N ARG A 39 26.38 -34.70 11.39
CA ARG A 39 26.51 -33.26 11.66
C ARG A 39 26.11 -32.41 10.46
N MET A 40 26.52 -32.79 9.25
CA MET A 40 26.13 -32.11 8.01
C MET A 40 24.62 -32.18 7.80
N ILE A 41 24.01 -33.37 7.97
CA ILE A 41 22.56 -33.55 7.83
C ILE A 41 21.81 -32.69 8.86
N SER A 42 22.22 -32.70 10.13
CA SER A 42 21.60 -31.88 11.17
C SER A 42 21.67 -30.38 10.84
N SER A 43 22.80 -29.92 10.29
CA SER A 43 22.99 -28.53 9.87
C SER A 43 22.07 -28.17 8.69
N ILE A 44 21.94 -29.07 7.70
CA ILE A 44 21.05 -28.90 6.55
C ILE A 44 19.58 -28.86 6.99
N GLN A 45 19.18 -29.75 7.89
CA GLN A 45 17.81 -29.78 8.45
C GLN A 45 17.49 -28.46 9.14
N THR A 46 18.38 -28.01 10.04
CA THR A 46 18.21 -26.73 10.75
C THR A 46 18.13 -25.55 9.78
N GLY A 47 19.02 -25.50 8.77
CA GLY A 47 19.01 -24.44 7.76
C GLY A 47 17.73 -24.44 6.92
N THR A 48 17.21 -25.63 6.61
CA THR A 48 15.95 -25.80 5.87
C THR A 48 14.76 -25.32 6.69
N GLU A 49 14.70 -25.64 7.98
CA GLU A 49 13.64 -25.16 8.89
C GLU A 49 13.65 -23.62 9.00
N GLN A 50 14.83 -23.01 9.10
CA GLN A 50 14.98 -21.55 9.11
C GLN A 50 14.52 -20.91 7.79
N ALA A 51 14.86 -21.52 6.65
CA ALA A 51 14.41 -21.06 5.35
C ALA A 51 12.88 -21.14 5.22
N VAL A 52 12.26 -22.24 5.66
CA VAL A 52 10.80 -22.39 5.69
C VAL A 52 10.14 -21.34 6.58
N SER A 53 10.69 -21.09 7.77
CA SER A 53 10.18 -20.05 8.67
C SER A 53 10.26 -18.65 8.05
N SER A 54 11.39 -18.35 7.39
CA SER A 54 11.59 -17.06 6.70
C SER A 54 10.64 -16.88 5.52
N MET A 55 10.39 -17.95 4.77
CA MET A 55 9.40 -17.95 3.68
C MET A 55 7.99 -17.70 4.22
N ARG A 56 7.58 -18.35 5.31
CA ARG A 56 6.28 -18.10 5.94
C ARG A 56 6.10 -16.64 6.36
N ASN A 57 7.08 -16.07 7.04
CA ASN A 57 7.05 -14.65 7.42
C ASN A 57 6.96 -13.74 6.18
N SER A 58 7.68 -14.07 5.12
CA SER A 58 7.64 -13.30 3.87
C SER A 58 6.26 -13.36 3.22
N THR A 59 5.59 -14.52 3.23
CA THR A 59 4.22 -14.68 2.76
C THR A 59 3.24 -13.83 3.57
N GLU A 60 3.30 -13.88 4.90
CA GLU A 60 2.43 -13.06 5.77
C GLU A 60 2.61 -11.56 5.51
N ARG A 61 3.86 -11.11 5.32
CA ARG A 61 4.16 -9.71 4.98
C ARG A 61 3.63 -9.33 3.59
N ALA A 62 3.72 -10.23 2.62
CA ALA A 62 3.16 -10.01 1.29
C ALA A 62 1.63 -9.88 1.34
N GLU A 63 0.95 -10.72 2.13
CA GLU A 63 -0.50 -10.64 2.34
C GLU A 63 -0.91 -9.33 3.02
N SER A 64 -0.19 -8.91 4.07
CA SER A 64 -0.42 -7.61 4.71
C SER A 64 -0.22 -6.46 3.74
N THR A 65 0.81 -6.52 2.90
CA THR A 65 1.09 -5.49 1.88
C THR A 65 -0.04 -5.42 0.85
N LEU A 66 -0.54 -6.57 0.41
CA LEU A 66 -1.69 -6.66 -0.51
C LEU A 66 -2.95 -6.02 0.10
N ASN A 67 -3.21 -6.24 1.38
CA ASN A 67 -4.36 -5.65 2.06
C ASN A 67 -4.24 -4.12 2.15
N ILE A 68 -3.05 -3.60 2.47
CA ILE A 68 -2.79 -2.16 2.49
C ILE A 68 -3.00 -1.56 1.09
N ALA A 69 -2.46 -2.21 0.05
CA ALA A 69 -2.61 -1.76 -1.34
C ALA A 69 -4.09 -1.72 -1.78
N LYS A 70 -4.90 -2.72 -1.38
CA LYS A 70 -6.34 -2.72 -1.61
C LYS A 70 -7.03 -1.55 -0.91
N GLY A 71 -6.69 -1.28 0.35
CA GLY A 71 -7.20 -0.13 1.10
C GLY A 71 -6.85 1.20 0.44
N ALA A 72 -5.61 1.36 -0.03
CA ALA A 72 -5.19 2.53 -0.80
C ALA A 72 -5.99 2.70 -2.09
N GLY A 73 -6.25 1.60 -2.82
CA GLY A 73 -7.09 1.62 -4.02
C GLY A 73 -8.53 2.09 -3.74
N GLN A 74 -9.14 1.64 -2.64
CA GLN A 74 -10.46 2.09 -2.23
C GLN A 74 -10.48 3.58 -1.85
N ALA A 75 -9.46 4.05 -1.16
CA ALA A 75 -9.32 5.47 -0.82
C ALA A 75 -9.20 6.33 -2.10
N LEU A 76 -8.41 5.90 -3.08
CA LEU A 76 -8.29 6.60 -4.37
C LEU A 76 -9.61 6.64 -5.13
N ASN A 77 -10.38 5.56 -5.14
CA ASN A 77 -11.72 5.56 -5.77
C ASN A 77 -12.65 6.56 -5.09
N THR A 78 -12.62 6.64 -3.75
CA THR A 78 -13.42 7.61 -2.98
C THR A 78 -13.02 9.05 -3.32
N ILE A 79 -11.72 9.31 -3.42
CA ILE A 79 -11.21 10.63 -3.84
C ILE A 79 -11.67 10.97 -5.25
N ASN A 80 -11.61 10.02 -6.19
CA ASN A 80 -12.07 10.26 -7.56
C ASN A 80 -13.55 10.63 -7.62
N SER A 81 -14.42 9.89 -6.93
CA SER A 81 -15.85 10.22 -6.87
C SER A 81 -16.12 11.59 -6.25
N ALA A 82 -15.39 11.97 -5.20
CA ALA A 82 -15.51 13.29 -4.60
C ALA A 82 -15.08 14.41 -5.56
N VAL A 83 -14.04 14.19 -6.37
CA VAL A 83 -13.58 15.14 -7.39
C VAL A 83 -14.61 15.28 -8.51
N GLU A 84 -15.24 14.19 -8.95
CA GLU A 84 -16.35 14.24 -9.92
C GLU A 84 -17.53 15.06 -9.39
N GLU A 85 -17.94 14.85 -8.13
CA GLU A 85 -19.00 15.63 -7.49
C GLU A 85 -18.66 17.11 -7.37
N ILE A 86 -17.40 17.45 -7.05
CA ILE A 86 -16.94 18.85 -7.02
C ILE A 86 -17.05 19.49 -8.40
N ASN A 87 -16.67 18.77 -9.47
CA ASN A 87 -16.77 19.30 -10.83
C ASN A 87 -18.23 19.54 -11.24
N GLU A 88 -19.13 18.62 -10.91
CA GLU A 88 -20.56 18.81 -11.14
C GLU A 88 -21.09 20.04 -10.42
N ARG A 89 -20.75 20.20 -9.13
CA ARG A 89 -21.15 21.39 -8.35
C ARG A 89 -20.57 22.68 -8.92
N ASN A 90 -19.34 22.67 -9.42
CA ASN A 90 -18.74 23.84 -10.08
C ASN A 90 -19.51 24.26 -11.34
N MET A 91 -20.02 23.31 -12.12
CA MET A 91 -20.87 23.61 -13.28
C MET A 91 -22.18 24.29 -12.86
N VAL A 92 -22.82 23.80 -11.78
CA VAL A 92 -24.04 24.41 -11.23
C VAL A 92 -23.75 25.82 -10.71
N ILE A 93 -22.64 26.01 -10.00
CA ILE A 93 -22.22 27.34 -9.50
C ILE A 93 -21.99 28.31 -10.66
N ALA A 94 -21.32 27.87 -11.73
CA ALA A 94 -21.09 28.70 -12.91
C ALA A 94 -22.42 29.14 -13.55
N SER A 95 -23.36 28.21 -13.74
CA SER A 95 -24.70 28.52 -14.26
C SER A 95 -25.46 29.50 -13.35
N ALA A 96 -25.43 29.29 -12.03
CA ALA A 96 -26.07 30.18 -11.07
C ALA A 96 -25.44 31.59 -11.09
N ALA A 97 -24.13 31.70 -11.29
CA ALA A 97 -23.44 32.98 -11.40
C ALA A 97 -23.84 33.73 -12.69
N GLU A 98 -24.05 33.03 -13.81
CA GLU A 98 -24.58 33.63 -15.04
C GLU A 98 -25.99 34.17 -14.86
N GLU A 99 -26.88 33.40 -14.21
CA GLU A 99 -28.23 33.84 -13.86
C GLU A 99 -28.21 35.06 -12.94
N GLN A 100 -27.38 35.04 -11.89
CA GLN A 100 -27.21 36.19 -10.99
C GLN A 100 -26.73 37.44 -11.74
N ALA A 101 -25.78 37.30 -12.67
CA ALA A 101 -25.31 38.41 -13.48
C ALA A 101 -26.42 38.99 -14.37
N GLN A 102 -27.31 38.13 -14.89
CA GLN A 102 -28.49 38.58 -15.64
C GLN A 102 -29.46 39.35 -14.77
N VAL A 103 -29.81 38.82 -13.60
CA VAL A 103 -30.72 39.49 -12.64
C VAL A 103 -30.14 40.84 -12.21
N ALA A 104 -28.83 40.92 -11.95
CA ALA A 104 -28.17 42.17 -11.59
C ALA A 104 -28.30 43.25 -12.68
N ARG A 105 -28.15 42.87 -13.96
CA ARG A 105 -28.36 43.80 -15.09
C ARG A 105 -29.80 44.27 -15.20
N GLU A 106 -30.77 43.41 -14.91
CA GLU A 106 -32.18 43.78 -14.90
C GLU A 106 -32.50 44.76 -13.77
N VAL A 107 -31.97 44.52 -12.57
CA VAL A 107 -32.08 45.43 -11.43
C VAL A 107 -31.48 46.80 -11.76
N ASP A 108 -30.29 46.84 -12.37
CA ASP A 108 -29.65 48.10 -12.79
C ASP A 108 -30.55 48.88 -13.77
N ARG A 109 -31.11 48.21 -14.78
CA ARG A 109 -32.05 48.82 -15.73
C ARG A 109 -33.30 49.36 -15.04
N ASN A 110 -33.85 48.62 -14.08
CA ASN A 110 -35.03 49.04 -13.32
C ASN A 110 -34.72 50.28 -12.46
N LEU A 111 -33.53 50.38 -11.88
CA LEU A 111 -33.10 51.56 -11.14
C LEU A 111 -33.00 52.81 -12.03
N VAL A 112 -32.49 52.68 -13.26
CA VAL A 112 -32.47 53.78 -14.24
C VAL A 112 -33.90 54.24 -14.56
N ASN A 113 -34.81 53.30 -14.86
CA ASN A 113 -36.22 53.63 -15.14
C ASN A 113 -36.91 54.35 -13.96
N ILE A 114 -36.67 53.90 -12.73
CA ILE A 114 -37.22 54.53 -11.51
C ILE A 114 -36.69 55.95 -11.35
N ARG A 115 -35.40 56.17 -11.61
CA ARG A 115 -34.78 57.50 -11.56
C ARG A 115 -35.41 58.45 -12.58
N ASP A 116 -35.58 58.00 -13.82
CA ASP A 116 -36.16 58.80 -14.89
C ASP A 116 -37.63 59.15 -14.59
N LEU A 117 -38.41 58.19 -14.10
CA LEU A 117 -39.79 58.42 -13.67
C LEU A 117 -39.87 59.41 -12.50
N SER A 118 -38.95 59.33 -11.54
CA SER A 118 -38.87 60.27 -10.42
C SER A 118 -38.56 61.69 -10.87
N ALA A 119 -37.66 61.85 -11.86
CA ALA A 119 -37.35 63.14 -12.47
C ALA A 119 -38.58 63.71 -13.22
N GLN A 120 -39.28 62.87 -13.98
CA GLN A 120 -40.51 63.27 -14.68
C GLN A 120 -41.61 63.69 -13.69
N SER A 121 -41.82 62.94 -12.61
CA SER A 121 -42.79 63.27 -11.56
C SER A 121 -42.47 64.61 -10.88
N THR A 122 -41.18 64.89 -10.64
CA THR A 122 -40.74 66.16 -10.06
C THR A 122 -41.02 67.33 -11.00
N ASN A 123 -40.73 67.17 -12.29
CA ASN A 123 -41.04 68.16 -13.30
C ASN A 123 -42.55 68.43 -13.41
N GLY A 124 -43.36 67.37 -13.42
CA GLY A 124 -44.82 67.50 -13.43
C GLY A 124 -45.36 68.24 -12.20
N ALA A 125 -44.86 67.91 -11.01
CA ALA A 125 -45.24 68.61 -9.77
C ALA A 125 -44.87 70.10 -9.81
N ASN A 126 -43.69 70.46 -10.32
CA ASN A 126 -43.28 71.85 -10.51
C ASN A 126 -44.20 72.59 -11.48
N GLN A 127 -44.60 71.96 -12.59
CA GLN A 127 -45.55 72.53 -13.54
C GLN A 127 -46.94 72.74 -12.92
N THR A 128 -47.45 71.76 -12.17
CA THR A 128 -48.74 71.89 -11.46
C THR A 128 -48.69 73.00 -10.41
N SER A 129 -47.59 73.11 -9.66
CA SER A 129 -47.39 74.19 -8.68
C SER A 129 -47.35 75.57 -9.35
N ALA A 130 -46.63 75.72 -10.46
CA ALA A 130 -46.55 76.97 -11.20
C ALA A 130 -47.94 77.39 -11.73
N ALA A 131 -48.67 76.47 -12.38
CA ALA A 131 -50.01 76.74 -12.88
C ALA A 131 -51.01 77.12 -11.76
N SER A 132 -50.87 76.52 -10.58
CA SER A 132 -51.70 76.86 -9.42
C SER A 132 -51.40 78.24 -8.83
N THR A 133 -50.21 78.79 -9.10
CA THR A 133 -49.81 80.13 -8.64
C THR A 133 -50.23 81.24 -9.63
N GLU A 134 -50.50 80.86 -10.89
CA GLU A 134 -50.91 81.78 -11.96
C GLU A 134 -52.44 81.98 -12.03
N LEU A 135 -53.22 81.11 -11.37
CA LEU A 135 -54.68 81.20 -11.17
C LEU A 135 -55.05 82.00 -9.91
#